data_AF-A0AAV8WZ27-F1
#
_entry.id   AF-A0AAV8WZ27-F1
#
_cell.length_a   1.000
_cell.length_b   1.000
_cell.length_c   1.000
_cell.angle_alpha   90.00
_cell.angle_beta   90.00
_cell.angle_gamma   90.00
#
_symmetry.space_group_name_H-M   'P 1'
#
loop_
_entity.id
_entity.type
_entity.pdbx_description
1 polymer ?
#
loop_
_entity_poly.entity_id
_entity_poly.type
_entity_poly.pdbx_seq_one_letter_code
_entity_poly.pdbx_strand_id
1 'polypeptide(L)' 'MPMKMPRTYRNKTDRIRKSPEEINVAVNRVLKDGLKIRRVADELGFNFASLQRHVKKAKALAEDEQSK' A
#
# COMPACT_ATOMS: atom_id res chain seq x y z
N MET A 1 -20.11 45.72 5.28
CA MET A 1 -18.96 44.96 5.81
C MET A 1 -18.80 43.70 4.94
N PRO A 2 -17.63 43.42 4.35
CA PRO A 2 -17.50 42.23 3.50
C PRO A 2 -17.51 40.96 4.36
N MET A 3 -18.49 40.08 4.11
CA MET A 3 -18.59 38.76 4.73
C MET A 3 -17.36 37.91 4.37
N LYS A 4 -16.63 37.47 5.40
CA LYS A 4 -15.43 36.62 5.26
C LYS A 4 -15.90 35.21 4.89
N MET A 5 -15.78 34.82 3.62
CA MET A 5 -16.11 33.45 3.21
C MET A 5 -15.17 32.44 3.89
N PRO A 6 -15.70 31.34 4.47
CA PRO A 6 -14.89 30.34 5.13
C PRO A 6 -14.01 29.60 4.12
N ARG A 7 -12.73 29.45 4.45
CA ARG A 7 -11.72 28.79 3.63
C ARG A 7 -12.00 27.28 3.68
N THR A 8 -12.67 26.74 2.66
CA THR A 8 -12.92 25.29 2.55
C THR A 8 -11.61 24.57 2.25
N TYR A 9 -11.14 23.76 3.20
CA TYR A 9 -9.99 22.88 2.97
C TYR A 9 -10.43 21.74 2.05
N ARG A 10 -9.99 21.78 0.79
CA ARG A 10 -10.12 20.65 -0.13
C ARG A 10 -9.12 19.59 0.33
N ASN A 11 -9.61 18.52 0.95
CA ASN A 11 -8.78 17.39 1.37
C ASN A 11 -8.06 16.84 0.13
N LYS A 12 -6.73 17.05 0.04
CA LYS A 12 -5.84 16.58 -1.05
C LYS A 12 -5.58 15.08 -0.95
N THR A 13 -6.58 14.28 -0.65
CA THR A 13 -6.43 12.84 -0.40
C THR A 13 -7.36 12.02 -1.26
N ASP A 14 -7.33 12.26 -2.57
CA ASP A 14 -7.61 11.23 -3.57
C ASP A 14 -6.45 10.21 -3.63
N ARG A 15 -5.96 9.77 -2.46
CA ARG A 15 -5.15 8.55 -2.43
C ARG A 15 -6.15 7.42 -2.63
N ILE A 16 -6.19 6.89 -3.84
CA ILE A 16 -6.88 5.64 -4.16
C ILE A 16 -6.50 4.63 -3.08
N ARG A 17 -7.41 4.39 -2.14
CA ARG A 17 -7.22 3.42 -1.07
C ARG A 17 -7.39 2.07 -1.74
N LYS A 18 -6.27 1.43 -2.04
CA LYS A 18 -6.29 0.07 -2.59
C LYS A 18 -6.86 -0.90 -1.58
N SER A 19 -7.62 -1.84 -2.09
CA SER A 19 -8.30 -2.82 -1.26
C SER A 19 -7.27 -3.72 -0.57
N PRO A 20 -7.54 -4.18 0.66
CA PRO A 20 -6.64 -5.09 1.37
C PRO A 20 -6.36 -6.38 0.57
N GLU A 21 -7.31 -6.83 -0.25
CA GLU A 21 -7.14 -7.97 -1.15
C GLU A 21 -6.05 -7.75 -2.21
N GLU A 22 -6.04 -6.58 -2.87
CA GLU A 22 -5.04 -6.23 -3.88
C GLU A 22 -3.63 -6.21 -3.28
N ILE A 23 -3.51 -5.72 -2.04
CA ILE A 23 -2.25 -5.70 -1.29
C ILE A 23 -1.78 -7.14 -1.04
N ASN A 24 -2.67 -8.03 -0.62
CA ASN A 24 -2.32 -9.43 -0.35
C ASN A 24 -1.91 -10.17 -1.63
N VAL A 25 -2.57 -9.93 -2.76
CA VAL A 25 -2.17 -10.50 -4.06
C VAL A 25 -0.77 -10.00 -4.44
N ALA A 26 -0.52 -8.70 -4.31
CA ALA A 26 0.77 -8.11 -4.63
C ALA A 26 1.90 -8.66 -3.74
N VAL A 27 1.66 -8.78 -2.44
CA VAL A 27 2.61 -9.35 -1.48
C VAL A 27 2.86 -10.84 -1.78
N ASN A 28 1.81 -11.60 -2.08
CA ASN A 28 1.94 -13.02 -2.44
C ASN A 28 2.78 -13.20 -3.70
N ARG A 29 2.60 -12.38 -4.74
CA ARG A 29 3.45 -12.45 -5.94
C ARG A 29 4.92 -12.18 -5.64
N VAL A 30 5.21 -11.25 -4.75
CA VAL A 30 6.59 -10.96 -4.33
C VAL A 30 7.19 -12.11 -3.51
N LEU A 31 6.41 -12.67 -2.57
CA LEU A 31 6.90 -13.69 -1.64
C LEU A 31 6.94 -15.10 -2.25
N LYS A 32 5.92 -15.49 -3.03
CA LYS A 32 5.79 -16.83 -3.61
C LYS A 32 6.51 -16.96 -4.95
N ASP A 33 6.32 -16.00 -5.86
CA ASP A 33 6.93 -16.07 -7.20
C ASP A 33 8.35 -15.50 -7.25
N GLY A 34 8.82 -14.87 -6.16
CA GLY A 34 10.15 -14.23 -6.10
C GLY A 34 10.30 -13.03 -7.04
N LEU A 35 9.17 -12.46 -7.49
CA LEU A 35 9.17 -11.33 -8.42
C LEU A 35 9.72 -10.07 -7.76
N LYS A 36 10.43 -9.26 -8.55
CA LYS A 36 10.96 -7.97 -8.07
C LYS A 36 9.81 -7.05 -7.67
N ILE A 37 9.91 -6.48 -6.47
CA ILE A 37 8.95 -5.51 -5.90
C ILE A 37 8.62 -4.39 -6.90
N ARG A 38 9.61 -3.91 -7.68
CA ARG A 38 9.38 -2.89 -8.73
C ARG A 38 8.41 -3.37 -9.82
N ARG A 39 8.60 -4.58 -10.37
CA ARG A 39 7.72 -5.11 -11.41
C ARG A 39 6.29 -5.26 -10.92
N VAL A 40 6.11 -5.83 -9.72
CA VAL A 40 4.78 -6.03 -9.14
C VAL A 40 4.12 -4.68 -8.82
N ALA A 41 4.91 -3.69 -8.41
CA ALA A 41 4.42 -2.33 -8.19
C ALA A 41 3.96 -1.67 -9.49
N ASP A 42 4.74 -1.78 -10.57
CA ASP A 42 4.36 -1.23 -11.88
C ASP A 42 3.14 -1.92 -12.47
N GLU A 43 3.09 -3.26 -12.45
CA GLU A 43 1.96 -4.05 -12.98
C GLU A 43 0.64 -3.75 -12.29
N LEU A 44 0.68 -3.56 -10.97
CA LEU A 44 -0.51 -3.33 -10.16
C LEU A 44 -0.74 -1.83 -9.92
N GLY A 45 0.12 -0.94 -10.42
CA GLY A 45 0.05 0.52 -10.21
C GLY A 45 0.22 0.94 -8.75
N PHE A 46 1.01 0.21 -7.95
CA PHE A 46 1.33 0.57 -6.57
C PHE A 46 2.53 1.51 -6.52
N ASN A 47 2.51 2.41 -5.53
CA ASN A 47 3.75 3.07 -5.15
C ASN A 47 4.72 2.04 -4.54
N PHE A 48 5.95 2.00 -5.04
CA PHE A 48 7.00 1.09 -4.60
C PHE A 48 7.18 1.10 -3.08
N ALA A 49 7.23 2.29 -2.47
CA ALA A 49 7.43 2.44 -1.03
C ALA A 49 6.28 1.84 -0.21
N SER A 50 5.04 1.95 -0.71
CA SER A 50 3.87 1.34 -0.08
C SER A 50 3.95 -0.17 -0.14
N LEU A 51 4.23 -0.74 -1.33
CA LEU A 51 4.33 -2.18 -1.52
C LEU A 51 5.45 -2.78 -0.66
N GLN A 52 6.62 -2.14 -0.63
CA GLN A 52 7.77 -2.57 0.19
C GLN A 52 7.42 -2.63 1.68
N ARG A 53 6.67 -1.65 2.19
CA ARG A 53 6.21 -1.64 3.59
C ARG A 53 5.28 -2.81 3.88
N HIS A 54 4.35 -3.12 2.98
CA HIS A 54 3.43 -4.26 3.12
C HIS A 54 4.16 -5.60 3.08
N VAL A 55 5.10 -5.78 2.14
CA VAL A 55 5.92 -7.01 2.06
C VAL A 55 6.75 -7.20 3.33
N LYS A 56 7.39 -6.15 3.84
CA LYS A 56 8.17 -6.24 5.09
C LYS A 56 7.30 -6.63 6.29
N LYS A 57 6.08 -6.08 6.38
CA LYS A 57 5.13 -6.42 7.43
C LYS A 57 4.65 -7.87 7.32
N ALA A 58 4.36 -8.33 6.10
CA ALA A 58 3.94 -9.71 5.87
C ALA A 58 5.03 -10.73 6.18
N LYS A 59 6.30 -10.42 5.87
CA LYS A 59 7.43 -11.25 6.31
C LYS A 59 7.52 -11.35 7.83
N ALA A 60 7.41 -10.22 8.54
CA ALA A 60 7.46 -10.24 10.00
C ALA A 60 6.34 -11.09 10.61
N LEU A 61 5.12 -11.01 10.07
CA LEU A 61 4.00 -11.83 10.53
C LEU A 61 4.20 -13.34 10.28
N ALA A 62 4.78 -13.71 9.14
CA ALA A 62 5.06 -15.10 8.81
C ALA A 62 6.11 -15.73 9.76
N GLU A 63 7.11 -14.96 10.19
CA GLU A 63 8.13 -15.41 11.14
C GLU A 63 7.55 -15.56 12.56
N ASP A 64 6.65 -14.66 12.98
CA ASP A 64 5.94 -14.73 14.26
C ASP A 64 5.00 -15.95 14.33
N GLU A 65 4.35 -16.34 13.22
CA GLU A 65 3.48 -17.53 13.16
C GLU A 65 4.26 -18.85 13.20
N GLN A 66 5.55 -18.86 12.84
CA GLN A 66 6.39 -20.07 12.88
C GLN A 66 6.98 -20.36 14.27
N SER A 67 6.87 -19.42 15.21
CA SER A 67 7.49 -19.51 16.53
C SER A 67 6.52 -19.87 17.67
N LYS A 68 5.33 -20.38 17.34
CA LYS A 68 4.26 -20.76 18.29
C LYS A 68 3.92 -22.24 18.19
#